data_AF-A0A843JMM0-F1
#
_entry.id   AF-A0A843JMM0-F1
#
_cell.length_a   1.000
_cell.length_b   1.000
_cell.length_c   1.000
_cell.angle_alpha   90.00
_cell.angle_beta   90.00
_cell.angle_gamma   90.00
#
_symmetry.space_group_name_H-M   'P 1'
#
loop_
_entity.id
_entity.type
_entity.pdbx_description
1 polymer ?
#
loop_
_entity_poly.entity_id
_entity_poly.type
_entity_poly.pdbx_seq_one_letter_code
_entity_poly.pdbx_strand_id
1 'polypeptide(L)'
;IDIIMTDIDPANENIIKDDVFNPNMNIYKDADILFSIRPPAELQEAIMKIRDEVDATLIIKPLFNEDLNMKTKKMKLKNYNRASFYIYER
;
A
#
# COMPACT_ATOMS: atom_id res chain seq x y z
N ILE A 1 16.34 6.73 5.17
CA ILE A 1 14.97 6.32 4.78
C ILE A 1 14.14 6.46 6.04
N ASP A 2 13.13 7.32 6.03
CA ASP A 2 12.15 7.39 7.11
C ASP A 2 11.05 6.36 6.84
N ILE A 3 10.66 5.59 7.85
CA ILE A 3 9.71 4.49 7.70
C ILE A 3 8.62 4.63 8.74
N ILE A 4 7.40 4.78 8.26
CA ILE A 4 6.18 4.77 9.08
C ILE A 4 5.47 3.44 8.83
N MET A 5 5.12 2.74 9.91
CA MET A 5 4.38 1.48 9.86
C MET A 5 2.97 1.71 10.40
N THR A 6 1.97 1.20 9.69
CA THR A 6 0.56 1.32 10.08
C THR A 6 -0.12 -0.04 10.11
N ASP A 7 -0.93 -0.32 11.12
CA ASP A 7 -1.78 -1.52 11.20
C ASP A 7 -3.05 -1.21 12.01
N ILE A 8 -4.13 -1.93 11.74
CA ILE A 8 -5.39 -1.81 12.50
C ILE A 8 -5.25 -2.44 13.90
N ASP A 9 -4.39 -3.45 14.03
CA ASP A 9 -4.05 -4.13 15.28
C ASP A 9 -2.52 -4.21 15.47
N PRO A 10 -1.88 -3.11 15.93
CA PRO A 10 -0.44 -3.01 16.06
C PRO A 10 0.19 -4.10 16.93
N ALA A 11 1.18 -4.80 16.39
CA ALA A 11 1.93 -5.82 17.14
C ALA A 11 2.91 -5.24 18.18
N ASN A 12 3.29 -3.96 18.05
CA ASN A 12 4.16 -3.24 18.99
C ASN A 12 4.02 -1.71 18.82
N GLU A 13 4.65 -0.96 19.72
CA GLU A 13 4.56 0.50 19.80
C GLU A 13 5.17 1.28 18.61
N ASN A 14 6.01 0.64 17.79
CA ASN A 14 6.58 1.29 16.60
C ASN A 14 5.60 1.30 15.42
N ILE A 15 4.43 0.68 15.56
CA ILE A 15 3.40 0.61 14.53
C ILE A 15 2.24 1.52 14.96
N ILE A 16 1.94 2.50 14.13
CA ILE A 16 0.84 3.43 14.35
C ILE A 16 -0.48 2.70 14.11
N LYS A 17 -1.40 2.77 15.07
CA LYS A 17 -2.75 2.26 14.88
C LYS A 17 -3.49 3.12 13.87
N ASP A 18 -3.85 2.55 12.72
CA ASP A 18 -4.63 3.24 11.69
C ASP A 18 -5.51 2.24 10.92
N ASP A 19 -6.68 2.70 10.50
CA ASP A 19 -7.60 1.92 9.65
C ASP A 19 -7.56 2.51 8.25
N VAL A 20 -7.01 1.78 7.28
CA VAL A 20 -6.88 2.27 5.90
C VAL A 20 -8.23 2.50 5.20
N PHE A 21 -9.35 1.98 5.72
CA PHE A 21 -10.69 2.32 5.22
C PHE A 21 -11.21 3.67 5.74
N ASN A 22 -10.65 4.15 6.85
CA ASN A 22 -10.90 5.47 7.43
C ASN A 22 -9.59 6.09 7.94
N PRO A 23 -8.64 6.39 7.03
CA PRO A 23 -7.25 6.67 7.38
C PRO A 23 -7.09 8.05 8.00
N ASN A 24 -6.17 8.17 8.96
CA ASN A 24 -5.66 9.47 9.35
C ASN A 24 -4.64 9.96 8.31
N MET A 25 -5.09 10.76 7.35
CA MET A 25 -4.27 11.25 6.23
C MET A 25 -3.01 12.03 6.64
N ASN A 26 -2.94 12.54 7.88
CA ASN A 26 -1.73 13.20 8.37
C ASN A 26 -0.55 12.22 8.49
N ILE A 27 -0.80 10.91 8.67
CA ILE A 27 0.24 9.87 8.73
C ILE A 27 0.89 9.69 7.36
N TYR A 28 0.10 9.79 6.30
CA TYR A 28 0.52 9.53 4.92
C TYR A 28 1.00 10.78 4.18
N LYS A 29 0.82 11.95 4.79
CA LYS A 29 1.18 13.24 4.20
C LYS A 29 2.67 13.25 3.83
N ASP A 30 2.97 13.76 2.64
CA ASP A 30 4.33 13.88 2.10
C ASP A 30 5.06 12.54 1.88
N ALA A 31 4.35 11.40 1.93
CA ALA A 31 4.94 10.10 1.64
C ALA A 31 5.32 9.96 0.15
N ASP A 32 6.59 9.64 -0.12
CA ASP A 32 7.04 9.36 -1.49
C ASP A 32 6.54 7.99 -2.00
N ILE A 33 6.44 7.01 -1.09
CA ILE A 33 6.10 5.62 -1.40
C ILE A 33 5.13 5.08 -0.34
N LEU A 34 4.03 4.49 -0.82
CA LEU A 34 3.17 3.61 -0.05
C LEU A 34 3.50 2.16 -0.40
N PHE A 35 3.78 1.34 0.61
CA PHE A 35 4.16 -0.07 0.42
C PHE A 35 3.24 -0.98 1.23
N SER A 36 2.71 -2.03 0.60
CA SER A 36 1.82 -2.98 1.26
C SER A 36 2.14 -4.44 0.90
N ILE A 37 2.16 -5.30 1.92
CA ILE A 37 2.49 -6.72 1.79
C ILE A 37 1.21 -7.55 1.94
N ARG A 38 0.87 -8.28 0.89
CA ARG A 38 -0.28 -9.19 0.77
C ARG A 38 -1.61 -8.55 1.19
N PRO A 39 -1.93 -7.29 0.78
CA PRO A 39 -3.23 -6.73 1.07
C PRO A 39 -4.33 -7.52 0.33
N PRO A 40 -5.42 -7.90 1.00
CA PRO A 40 -6.66 -8.32 0.35
C PRO A 40 -7.17 -7.27 -0.65
N ALA A 41 -8.02 -7.69 -1.59
CA ALA A 41 -8.55 -6.85 -2.66
C ALA A 41 -9.18 -5.53 -2.15
N GLU A 42 -9.96 -5.59 -1.08
CA GLU A 42 -10.62 -4.43 -0.49
C GLU A 42 -9.62 -3.42 0.07
N LEU A 43 -8.54 -3.92 0.71
CA LEU A 43 -7.46 -3.07 1.21
C LEU A 43 -6.66 -2.45 0.06
N GLN A 44 -6.45 -3.17 -1.06
CA GLN A 44 -5.75 -2.62 -2.22
C GLN A 44 -6.45 -1.36 -2.76
N GLU A 45 -7.78 -1.39 -2.87
CA GLU A 45 -8.58 -0.23 -3.31
C GLU A 45 -8.55 0.91 -2.29
N ALA A 46 -8.63 0.60 -0.99
CA ALA A 46 -8.53 1.61 0.06
C ALA A 46 -7.16 2.33 0.03
N ILE A 47 -6.07 1.57 -0.09
CA ILE A 47 -4.71 2.10 -0.17
C ILE A 47 -4.50 2.92 -1.46
N MET A 48 -5.11 2.52 -2.58
CA MET A 48 -5.05 3.32 -3.81
C MET A 48 -5.73 4.69 -3.65
N LYS A 49 -6.83 4.78 -2.87
CA LYS A 49 -7.46 6.08 -2.58
C LYS A 49 -6.53 6.97 -1.76
N ILE A 50 -5.87 6.42 -0.73
CA ILE A 50 -4.86 7.14 0.06
C ILE A 50 -3.76 7.65 -0.89
N ARG A 51 -3.24 6.77 -1.76
CA ARG A 51 -2.23 7.14 -2.76
C ARG A 51 -2.67 8.32 -3.62
N ASP A 52 -3.91 8.29 -4.09
CA ASP A 52 -4.44 9.34 -4.98
C ASP A 52 -4.56 10.69 -4.28
N GLU A 53 -4.80 10.70 -2.96
CA GLU A 53 -4.83 11.93 -2.17
C GLU A 53 -3.43 12.50 -1.88
N VAL A 54 -2.41 11.67 -1.71
CA VAL A 54 -1.04 12.12 -1.35
C VAL A 54 -0.05 12.15 -2.52
N ASP A 55 -0.47 11.74 -3.71
CA ASP A 55 0.35 11.64 -4.93
C ASP A 55 1.66 10.83 -4.78
N ALA A 56 1.58 9.71 -4.06
CA ALA A 56 2.71 8.81 -3.82
C ALA A 56 2.87 7.75 -4.92
N THR A 57 4.03 7.08 -4.96
CA THR A 57 4.16 5.79 -5.66
C THR A 57 3.56 4.68 -4.81
N LEU A 58 2.69 3.84 -5.35
CA LEU A 58 2.17 2.66 -4.65
C LEU A 58 2.90 1.40 -5.12
N ILE A 59 3.38 0.60 -4.17
CA ILE A 59 3.99 -0.70 -4.40
C ILE A 59 3.22 -1.75 -3.59
N ILE A 60 2.65 -2.73 -4.27
CA ILE A 60 1.96 -3.86 -3.65
C ILE A 60 2.75 -5.15 -3.94
N LYS A 61 3.05 -5.89 -2.87
CA LYS A 61 3.48 -7.28 -2.97
C LYS A 61 2.23 -8.17 -2.78
N PRO A 62 1.71 -8.85 -3.80
CA PRO A 62 0.48 -9.62 -3.70
C PRO A 62 0.66 -10.92 -2.87
N LEU A 63 -0.46 -11.54 -2.49
CA LEU A 63 -0.48 -12.94 -2.05
C LEU A 63 -0.09 -13.84 -3.24
N PHE A 64 0.59 -14.97 -2.98
CA PHE A 64 1.06 -15.85 -4.06
C PHE A 64 -0.09 -16.29 -4.96
N ASN A 65 0.09 -16.14 -6.29
CA ASN A 65 -0.88 -16.50 -7.33
C ASN A 65 -2.21 -15.73 -7.29
N GLU A 66 -2.34 -14.66 -6.50
CA GLU A 66 -3.45 -13.71 -6.66
C GLU A 66 -3.09 -12.64 -7.68
N ASP A 67 -4.00 -12.43 -8.63
CA ASP A 67 -4.01 -11.22 -9.44
C ASP A 67 -4.36 -10.01 -8.57
N LEU A 68 -3.84 -8.84 -8.93
CA LEU A 68 -4.36 -7.59 -8.37
C LEU A 68 -5.83 -7.44 -8.73
N ASN A 69 -6.65 -7.28 -7.71
CA ASN A 69 -8.09 -7.09 -7.87
C ASN A 69 -8.45 -5.60 -7.83
N MET A 70 -7.66 -4.76 -8.49
CA MET A 70 -7.97 -3.36 -8.66
C MET A 70 -8.90 -3.16 -9.86
N LYS A 71 -10.13 -2.73 -9.57
CA LYS A 71 -11.20 -2.56 -10.56
C LYS A 71 -10.97 -1.35 -11.46
N THR A 72 -10.30 -0.33 -10.93
CA THR A 72 -10.27 1.01 -11.54
C THR A 72 -8.94 1.36 -12.21
N LYS A 73 -7.82 0.84 -11.72
CA LYS A 73 -6.48 1.21 -12.19
C LYS A 73 -5.59 -0.02 -12.38
N LYS A 74 -4.91 -0.07 -13.53
CA LYS A 74 -3.93 -1.13 -13.83
C LYS A 74 -2.55 -0.74 -13.29
N MET A 75 -2.01 -1.54 -12.38
CA MET A 75 -0.62 -1.42 -11.93
C MET A 75 0.31 -2.22 -12.85
N LYS A 76 1.58 -1.81 -12.93
CA LYS A 76 2.60 -2.51 -13.72
C LYS A 76 3.26 -3.60 -12.87
N LEU A 77 3.30 -4.83 -13.36
CA LEU A 77 4.08 -5.91 -12.76
C LEU A 77 5.58 -5.63 -12.96
N LYS A 78 6.35 -5.57 -11.87
CA LYS A 78 7.81 -5.54 -11.87
C LYS A 78 8.37 -6.71 -11.06
N ASN A 79 9.33 -7.41 -11.66
CA ASN A 79 10.09 -8.45 -11.01
C ASN A 79 11.41 -7.88 -10.50
N TYR A 80 11.76 -8.19 -9.26
CA TYR A 80 13.05 -7.88 -8.67
C TYR A 80 13.60 -9.13 -7.98
N ASN A 81 14.74 -9.62 -8.46
CA ASN A 81 15.27 -10.94 -8.11
C ASN A 81 14.21 -12.05 -8.28
N ARG A 82 13.84 -12.75 -7.20
CA ARG A 82 12.84 -13.83 -7.18
C ARG A 82 11.45 -13.35 -6.73
N ALA A 83 11.24 -12.05 -6.57
CA ALA A 83 9.99 -11.48 -6.08
C ALA A 83 9.29 -10.65 -7.16
N SER A 84 7.97 -10.78 -7.21
CA SER A 84 7.09 -9.97 -8.05
C SER A 84 6.37 -8.92 -7.23
N PHE A 85 6.28 -7.72 -7.77
CA PHE A 85 5.60 -6.57 -7.20
C PHE A 85 4.74 -5.91 -8.25
N TYR A 86 3.70 -5.22 -7.83
CA TYR A 86 2.96 -4.32 -8.68
C TYR A 86 3.23 -2.89 -8.27
N ILE A 87 3.48 -2.03 -9.25
CA ILE A 87 3.85 -0.64 -9.04
C ILE A 87 2.89 0.27 -9.78
N TYR A 88 2.41 1.31 -9.10
CA TYR A 88 1.72 2.46 -9.66
C TYR A 88 2.57 3.69 -9.38
N GLU A 89 3.20 4.20 -10.43
CA GLU A 89 4.08 5.37 -10.37
C GLU A 89 3.24 6.65 -10.22
N ARG A 90 3.81 7.68 -9.59
CA ARG A 90 3.20 9.02 -9.59
C ARG A 90 3.17 9.62 -11.00
#